data_AF-A0A662PUT9-F1
#
_entry.id   AF-A0A662PUT9-F1
#
_cell.length_a   1.000
_cell.length_b   1.000
_cell.length_c   1.000
_cell.angle_alpha   90.00
_cell.angle_beta   90.00
_cell.angle_gamma   90.00
#
_symmetry.space_group_name_H-M   'P 1'
#
loop_
_entity.id
_entity.type
_entity.pdbx_description
1 polymer ?
#
loop_
_entity_poly.entity_id
_entity_poly.type
_entity_poly.pdbx_seq_one_letter_code
_entity_poly.pdbx_strand_id
1 'polypeptide(L)' 'GEIVDMIEKGVLDPAWVKEQAIKTATELASMVLRIDDVIAAVREKEEEEEKGPEEKEEEEEL' A
#
# COMPACT_ATOMS: atom_id res chain seq x y z
N GLY A 1 19.18 15.84 9.59
CA GLY A 1 18.50 16.81 8.72
C GLY A 1 18.09 17.97 9.57
N GLU A 2 18.39 19.18 9.15
CA GLU A 2 18.06 20.40 9.89
C GLU A 2 16.71 20.95 9.43
N ILE A 3 15.98 21.58 10.34
CA ILE A 3 14.73 22.27 10.01
C ILE A 3 15.10 23.56 9.27
N VAL A 4 14.56 23.73 8.07
CA VAL A 4 14.83 24.88 7.21
C VAL A 4 13.54 25.37 6.58
N ASP A 5 13.47 26.67 6.31
CA ASP A 5 12.39 27.26 5.53
C ASP A 5 12.52 26.83 4.05
N MET A 6 11.48 26.21 3.49
CA MET A 6 11.51 25.68 2.13
C MET A 6 11.43 26.79 1.06
N ILE A 7 10.79 27.91 1.38
CA ILE A 7 10.64 29.06 0.48
C ILE A 7 11.98 29.79 0.36
N GLU A 8 12.65 30.07 1.49
CA GLU A 8 13.97 30.72 1.50
C GLU A 8 15.03 29.86 0.78
N LYS A 9 14.89 28.54 0.84
CA LYS A 9 15.76 27.59 0.14
C LYS A 9 15.44 27.46 -1.37
N GLY A 10 14.39 28.13 -1.85
CA GLY A 10 13.94 28.10 -3.25
C GLY A 10 13.35 26.75 -3.69
N VAL A 11 12.97 25.88 -2.74
CA VAL A 11 12.39 24.57 -3.03
C VAL A 11 10.87 24.72 -3.05
N LEU A 12 10.32 24.83 -4.26
CA LEU A 12 8.89 25.06 -4.48
C LEU A 12 8.31 23.98 -5.37
N ASP A 13 7.17 23.43 -4.95
CA ASP A 13 6.38 22.53 -5.76
C ASP A 13 5.23 23.28 -6.43
N PRO A 14 4.87 22.94 -7.68
CA PRO A 14 3.69 23.51 -8.32
C PRO A 14 2.41 23.19 -7.51
N ALA A 15 1.51 24.17 -7.37
CA ALA A 15 0.30 24.03 -6.57
C ALA A 15 -0.55 22.79 -6.96
N TRP A 16 -0.66 22.52 -8.26
CA TRP A 16 -1.43 21.39 -8.79
C TRP A 16 -0.89 20.03 -8.35
N VAL A 17 0.41 19.90 -8.06
CA VAL A 17 1.01 18.65 -7.58
C VAL A 17 0.51 18.33 -6.17
N LYS A 18 0.48 19.32 -5.28
CA LYS A 18 -0.03 19.14 -3.90
C LYS A 18 -1.53 18.90 -3.90
N GLU A 19 -2.28 19.62 -4.73
CA GLU A 19 -3.72 19.43 -4.88
C GLU A 19 -4.06 18.02 -5.38
N GLN A 20 -3.39 17.57 -6.44
CA GLN A 20 -3.61 16.25 -7.02
C GLN A 20 -3.20 15.13 -6.05
N ALA A 21 -2.09 15.29 -5.32
CA ALA A 21 -1.66 14.33 -4.32
C ALA A 21 -2.73 14.10 -3.25
N ILE A 22 -3.34 15.18 -2.74
CA ILE A 22 -4.41 15.08 -1.73
C ILE A 22 -5.68 14.44 -2.31
N LYS A 23 -6.12 14.89 -3.50
CA LYS A 23 -7.32 14.34 -4.15
C LYS A 23 -7.21 12.84 -4.40
N THR A 24 -6.11 12.42 -5.04
CA THR A 24 -5.87 11.02 -5.39
C THR A 24 -5.69 10.14 -4.15
N ALA A 25 -4.97 10.61 -3.13
CA ALA A 25 -4.83 9.89 -1.88
C ALA A 25 -6.20 9.68 -1.20
N THR A 26 -7.05 10.71 -1.21
CA THR A 26 -8.39 10.65 -0.60
C THR A 26 -9.29 9.66 -1.36
N GLU A 27 -9.30 9.73 -2.69
CA GLU A 27 -10.08 8.83 -3.53
C GLU A 27 -9.64 7.38 -3.37
N LEU A 28 -8.32 7.13 -3.36
CA LEU A 28 -7.75 5.80 -3.22
C LEU A 28 -7.95 5.22 -1.82
N ALA A 29 -7.80 6.03 -0.76
CA ALA A 29 -8.16 5.62 0.59
C ALA A 29 -9.65 5.26 0.70
N SER A 30 -10.51 6.04 0.04
CA SER A 30 -11.95 5.76 -0.03
C SER A 30 -12.26 4.50 -0.83
N MET A 31 -11.47 4.18 -1.85
CA MET A 31 -11.57 2.90 -2.56
C MET A 31 -11.18 1.75 -1.64
N VAL A 32 -10.02 1.81 -0.98
CA VAL A 32 -9.53 0.75 -0.08
C VAL A 32 -10.52 0.47 1.06
N LEU A 33 -11.08 1.50 1.70
CA LEU A 33 -12.05 1.34 2.78
C LEU A 33 -13.39 0.71 2.34
N ARG A 34 -13.70 0.70 1.03
CA ARG A 34 -14.91 0.10 0.47
C ARG A 34 -14.71 -1.32 -0.04
N ILE A 35 -13.47 -1.82 -0.04
CA ILE A 35 -13.19 -3.18 -0.47
C ILE A 35 -13.52 -4.10 0.70
N ASP A 36 -14.52 -4.94 0.51
CA ASP A 36 -14.96 -5.92 1.53
C ASP A 36 -14.03 -7.14 1.55
N ASP A 37 -13.70 -7.69 0.38
CA ASP A 37 -12.83 -8.87 0.23
C ASP A 37 -11.84 -8.69 -0.92
N VAL A 38 -10.60 -9.14 -0.71
CA VAL A 38 -9.55 -9.21 -1.76
C VAL A 38 -9.27 -10.68 -2.04
N ILE A 39 -9.65 -11.16 -3.24
CA ILE A 39 -9.29 -12.50 -3.70
C ILE A 39 -7.99 -12.40 -4.51
N ALA A 40 -6.88 -12.86 -3.93
CA ALA A 40 -5.61 -12.96 -4.64
C ALA A 40 -5.55 -14.28 -5.40
N ALA A 41 -5.50 -14.23 -6.74
CA ALA A 41 -5.18 -15.41 -7.54
C ALA A 41 -3.70 -15.73 -7.36
N VAL A 42 -3.40 -16.77 -6.58
CA VAL A 42 -2.07 -17.38 -6.58
C VAL A 42 -1.88 -17.96 -7.98
N ARG A 43 -0.93 -17.44 -8.75
CA ARG A 43 -0.52 -18.11 -9.99
C ARG A 43 -0.07 -19.49 -9.59
N GLU A 44 -0.78 -20.53 -10.03
CA GLU A 44 -0.33 -21.91 -9.87
C GLU A 44 1.10 -21.94 -10.42
N LYS A 45 2.06 -22.16 -9.53
CA LYS A 45 3.43 -22.44 -9.93
C LYS A 45 3.34 -23.71 -10.74
N GLU A 46 3.54 -23.61 -12.05
CA GLU A 46 4.00 -24.76 -12.82
C GLU A 46 5.24 -25.30 -12.09
N GLU A 47 5.16 -26.59 -11.79
CA GLU A 47 5.87 -27.38 -10.79
C GLU A 47 7.40 -27.25 -10.78
N GLU A 48 8.02 -27.16 -9.60
CA GLU A 48 9.04 -28.13 -9.13
C GLU A 48 9.48 -27.83 -7.66
N GLU A 49 9.39 -28.90 -6.87
CA GLU A 49 9.98 -29.27 -5.57
C GLU A 49 10.86 -28.27 -4.77
N GLU A 50 10.46 -27.95 -3.53
CA GLU A 50 11.17 -28.33 -2.29
C GLU A 50 10.33 -27.99 -1.04
N LYS A 51 10.33 -28.90 -0.07
CA LYS A 51 9.45 -28.96 1.11
C LYS A 51 9.79 -27.95 2.22
N GLY A 52 8.77 -27.50 2.95
CA GLY A 52 8.86 -27.03 4.34
C GLY A 52 7.47 -26.67 4.90
N PRO A 53 6.93 -27.39 5.91
CA PRO A 53 5.56 -27.21 6.41
C PRO A 53 5.54 -26.28 7.64
N GLU A 54 4.60 -25.33 7.72
CA GLU A 54 4.03 -24.79 8.97
C GLU A 54 2.97 -23.71 8.67
N GLU A 55 1.80 -24.14 8.19
CA GLU A 55 0.55 -23.37 8.32
C GLU A 55 -0.60 -24.38 8.50
N LYS A 56 -0.69 -24.94 9.70
CA LYS A 56 -1.90 -25.58 10.24
C LYS A 56 -1.80 -25.59 11.76
N GLU A 57 -2.17 -24.49 12.40
CA GLU A 57 -2.59 -24.42 13.81
C GLU A 57 -2.86 -22.95 14.18
N GLU A 58 -3.97 -22.38 13.71
CA GLU A 58 -4.57 -21.18 14.36
C GLU A 58 -6.04 -20.93 13.94
N GLU A 59 -6.78 -21.97 13.54
CA GLU A 59 -8.24 -21.86 13.24
C GLU A 59 -9.11 -22.79 14.11
N GLU A 60 -8.54 -23.38 15.17
CA GLU A 60 -9.30 -23.99 16.27
C GLU A 60 -8.92 -23.27 17.57
N GLU A 61 -9.43 -22.06 17.77
CA GLU A 61 -9.77 -21.42 19.06
C GLU A 61 -9.90 -19.90 18.86
N LEU A 62 -11.07 -19.44 18.39
CA LEU A 62 -11.76 -18.21 18.82
C LEU A 62 -13.17 -18.12 18.20
#